data_AF-A0A1Y2AQM0-F1
#
_entry.id   AF-A0A1Y2AQM0-F1
#
_cell.length_a   1.000
_cell.length_b   1.000
_cell.length_c   1.000
_cell.angle_alpha   90.00
_cell.angle_beta   90.00
_cell.angle_gamma   90.00
#
_symmetry.space_group_name_H-M   'P 1'
#
loop_
_entity.id
_entity.type
_entity.pdbx_description
1 polymer ?
#
loop_
_entity_poly.entity_id
_entity_poly.type
_entity_poly.pdbx_seq_one_letter_code
_entity_poly.pdbx_strand_id
1 'polypeptide(L)'
;MPVACRRCRQLKVKCLVPPDHREGQPCQRCVRASLDCVFENHQRGRKPGFRLTDRSRALSRLKSAYRVLHAQDTDSRDLLASPDPGPSSRRNSQQFHLQSSFRPPHSLGVSCQYTSIEPTDPLRPPAHASFLPTYSDMEPSHRSPSSLREFFASICGEVMGEPVEALDLYRQDPVACGYMSEEEARQLFEDFHERIGPAIELLDPLLHTHDWVRNRSQFLYTTIIAVALKFSHDPDIVLLGRCQALAQDQLLRTFVDGLSSVESAQALLLLTEYKEPEDKSMYLLVGLACRIGMDLGLGNTPTSGDERMNRNYTRTWLALFCADQR
;
A
#
# COMPACT_ATOMS: atom_id res chain seq x y z
N MET A 1 6.87 -8.09 32.60
CA MET A 1 7.87 -7.08 33.01
C MET A 1 7.76 -5.87 32.10
N PRO A 2 7.63 -4.64 32.64
CA PRO A 2 7.51 -3.42 31.83
C PRO A 2 8.82 -3.16 31.05
N VAL A 3 8.70 -2.98 29.73
CA VAL A 3 9.82 -2.93 28.78
C VAL A 3 10.60 -1.59 28.78
N ALA A 4 10.05 -0.56 29.41
CA ALA A 4 10.66 0.78 29.48
C ALA A 4 10.17 1.57 30.71
N CYS A 5 10.97 2.49 31.24
CA CYS A 5 10.54 3.40 32.31
C CYS A 5 9.62 4.53 31.79
N ARG A 6 8.89 5.21 32.68
CA ARG A 6 7.95 6.29 32.33
C ARG A 6 8.60 7.43 31.56
N ARG A 7 9.84 7.81 31.91
CA ARG A 7 10.55 8.94 31.29
C ARG A 7 11.00 8.64 29.86
N CYS A 8 11.62 7.49 29.63
CA CYS A 8 12.00 7.06 28.28
C CYS A 8 10.77 6.88 27.37
N ARG A 9 9.62 6.48 27.93
CA ARG A 9 8.33 6.44 27.21
C ARG A 9 7.83 7.84 26.84
N GLN A 10 7.80 8.78 27.79
CA GLN A 10 7.38 10.17 27.54
C GLN A 10 8.23 10.84 26.46
N LEU A 11 9.53 10.56 26.47
CA LEU A 11 10.48 11.09 25.50
C LEU A 11 10.53 10.28 24.19
N LYS A 12 9.73 9.21 24.03
CA LYS A 12 9.68 8.32 22.85
C LYS A 12 11.05 7.79 22.41
N VAL A 13 11.87 7.40 23.37
CA VAL A 13 13.28 7.00 23.18
C VAL A 13 13.54 5.61 23.76
N LYS A 14 14.54 4.91 23.22
CA LYS A 14 14.92 3.57 23.68
C LYS A 14 15.37 3.61 25.15
N CYS A 15 14.76 2.76 25.98
CA CYS A 15 15.13 2.59 27.38
C CYS A 15 16.27 1.56 27.49
N LEU A 16 17.43 1.97 27.99
CA LEU A 16 18.59 1.10 28.17
C LEU A 16 18.59 0.52 29.58
N VAL A 17 17.98 -0.65 29.72
CA VAL A 17 17.92 -1.40 30.98
C VAL A 17 19.17 -2.28 31.09
N PRO A 18 19.97 -2.17 32.16
CA PRO A 18 21.12 -3.06 32.38
C PRO A 18 20.69 -4.55 32.42
N PRO A 19 21.57 -5.49 32.01
CA PRO A 19 21.25 -6.91 32.01
C PRO A 19 21.00 -7.49 33.41
N ASP A 20 21.63 -6.92 34.46
CA ASP A 20 21.47 -7.34 35.86
C ASP A 20 20.40 -6.54 36.63
N HIS A 21 19.40 -6.03 35.93
CA HIS A 21 18.42 -5.12 36.50
C HIS A 21 17.57 -5.79 37.60
N ARG A 22 17.73 -5.32 38.84
CA ARG A 22 16.87 -5.65 39.98
C ARG A 22 15.67 -4.71 40.07
N GLU A 23 14.57 -5.18 40.66
CA GLU A 23 13.38 -4.34 40.91
C GLU A 23 13.79 -3.05 41.65
N GLY A 24 13.46 -1.89 41.08
CA GLY A 24 13.82 -0.57 41.61
C GLY A 24 15.11 0.05 41.06
N GLN A 25 15.87 -0.63 40.21
CA GLN A 25 17.04 0.00 39.58
C GLN A 25 16.67 0.96 38.43
N PRO A 26 17.31 2.14 38.35
CA PRO A 26 17.10 3.07 37.24
C PRO A 26 17.76 2.59 35.94
N CYS A 27 17.18 2.94 34.79
CA CYS A 27 17.82 2.68 33.49
C CYS A 27 19.06 3.57 33.28
N GLN A 28 20.02 3.14 32.45
CA GLN A 28 21.29 3.85 32.25
C GLN A 28 21.10 5.31 31.83
N ARG A 29 20.04 5.60 31.07
CA ARG A 29 19.73 6.96 30.62
C ARG A 29 19.28 7.85 31.78
N CYS A 30 18.42 7.35 32.66
CA CYS A 30 17.97 8.10 33.83
C CYS A 30 19.10 8.29 34.84
N VAL A 31 20.01 7.32 34.97
CA VAL A 31 21.23 7.45 35.79
C VAL A 31 22.10 8.61 35.31
N ARG A 32 22.43 8.65 34.01
CA ARG A 32 23.27 9.71 33.44
C ARG A 32 22.62 11.09 33.53
N ALA A 33 21.30 11.15 33.45
CA ALA A 33 20.55 12.40 33.54
C ALA A 33 20.24 12.80 34.99
N SER A 34 20.61 12.00 35.98
CA SER A 34 20.21 12.18 37.39
C SER A 34 18.70 12.42 37.56
N LEU A 35 17.89 11.66 36.81
CA LEU A 35 16.43 11.79 36.80
C LEU A 35 15.76 10.58 37.44
N ASP A 36 14.59 10.80 38.01
CA ASP A 36 13.75 9.74 38.56
C ASP A 36 13.30 8.75 37.48
N CYS A 37 13.35 7.45 37.81
CA CYS A 37 13.19 6.34 36.87
C CYS A 37 12.17 5.32 37.39
N VAL A 38 10.89 5.64 37.22
CA VAL A 38 9.81 4.76 37.65
C VAL A 38 9.36 3.82 36.52
N PHE A 39 9.31 2.52 36.82
CA PHE A 39 8.75 1.49 35.94
C PHE A 39 7.30 1.18 36.33
N GLU A 40 6.34 1.75 35.61
CA GLU A 40 4.92 1.44 35.79
C GLU A 40 4.45 0.34 34.82
N ASN A 41 3.68 -0.61 35.34
CA ASN A 41 2.96 -1.60 34.55
C ASN A 41 1.84 -0.92 33.78
N HIS A 42 1.82 -1.10 32.45
CA HIS A 42 0.76 -0.57 31.62
C HIS A 42 -0.36 -1.61 31.50
N GLN A 43 -1.61 -1.23 31.78
CA GLN A 43 -2.76 -1.99 31.31
C GLN A 43 -2.90 -1.77 29.81
N ARG A 44 -2.18 -2.55 28.98
CA ARG A 44 -2.37 -2.48 27.52
C ARG A 44 -3.81 -2.87 27.21
N GLY A 45 -4.54 -1.99 26.55
CA GLY A 45 -5.82 -2.29 25.92
C GLY A 45 -5.62 -3.26 24.75
N ARG A 46 -5.57 -4.56 25.07
CA ARG A 46 -6.10 -5.67 24.28
C ARG A 46 -6.23 -6.85 25.24
N LYS A 47 -7.46 -7.27 25.55
CA LYS A 47 -7.71 -8.43 26.42
C LYS A 47 -6.94 -9.64 25.85
N PRO A 48 -6.02 -10.26 26.60
CA PRO A 48 -5.43 -11.54 26.22
C PRO A 48 -6.57 -12.56 26.16
N GLY A 49 -6.78 -13.19 25.00
CA GLY A 49 -7.79 -14.23 24.86
C GLY A 49 -9.05 -13.87 24.09
N PHE A 50 -9.01 -12.94 23.12
CA PHE A 50 -10.04 -12.97 22.06
C PHE A 50 -9.84 -14.24 21.24
N ARG A 51 -10.44 -15.34 21.71
CA ARG A 51 -10.52 -16.61 20.99
C ARG A 51 -11.28 -16.32 19.70
N LEU A 52 -10.59 -16.51 18.59
CA LEU A 52 -11.16 -16.61 17.24
C LEU A 52 -12.47 -17.42 17.32
N THR A 53 -13.59 -16.75 17.04
CA THR A 53 -14.95 -17.34 17.04
C THR A 53 -14.98 -18.58 16.16
N ASP A 54 -15.86 -19.54 16.44
CA ASP A 54 -15.91 -20.82 15.70
C ASP A 54 -16.00 -20.63 14.17
N ARG A 55 -16.57 -19.51 13.70
CA ARG A 55 -16.59 -19.10 12.29
C ARG A 55 -15.21 -18.93 11.66
N SER A 56 -14.26 -18.35 12.40
CA SER A 56 -12.89 -18.14 11.92
C SER A 56 -12.04 -19.44 11.94
N ARG A 57 -12.31 -20.35 12.87
CA ARG A 57 -11.75 -21.72 12.83
C ARG A 57 -12.35 -22.56 11.70
N ALA A 58 -13.65 -22.41 11.43
CA ALA A 58 -14.33 -23.06 10.32
C ALA A 58 -13.76 -22.57 8.97
N LEU A 59 -13.52 -21.26 8.82
CA LEU A 59 -12.87 -20.69 7.63
C LEU A 59 -11.46 -21.23 7.41
N SER A 60 -10.66 -21.37 8.47
CA SER A 60 -9.33 -21.97 8.35
C SER A 60 -9.40 -23.44 7.93
N ARG A 61 -10.35 -24.22 8.47
CA ARG A 61 -10.56 -25.62 8.07
C ARG A 61 -11.02 -25.75 6.62
N LEU A 62 -11.93 -24.87 6.19
CA LEU A 62 -12.42 -24.83 4.81
C LEU A 62 -11.28 -24.48 3.83
N LYS A 63 -10.44 -23.50 4.17
CA LYS A 63 -9.24 -23.15 3.39
C LYS A 63 -8.26 -24.32 3.29
N SER A 64 -8.06 -25.07 4.38
CA SER A 64 -7.20 -26.25 4.36
C SER A 64 -7.77 -27.39 3.51
N ALA A 65 -9.08 -27.66 3.61
CA ALA A 65 -9.74 -28.69 2.82
C ALA A 65 -9.73 -28.37 1.31
N TYR A 66 -9.98 -27.11 0.96
CA TYR A 66 -9.92 -26.63 -0.43
C TYR A 66 -8.53 -26.86 -1.06
N ARG A 67 -7.45 -26.61 -0.31
CA ARG A 67 -6.07 -26.86 -0.78
C ARG A 67 -5.76 -28.34 -1.00
N VAL A 68 -6.36 -29.25 -0.24
CA VAL A 68 -6.14 -30.70 -0.39
C VAL A 68 -6.90 -31.24 -1.61
N LEU A 69 -8.12 -30.77 -1.84
CA LEU A 69 -8.92 -31.18 -3.00
C LEU A 69 -8.29 -30.73 -4.32
N HIS A 70 -7.71 -29.52 -4.37
CA HIS A 70 -7.04 -29.01 -5.56
C HIS A 70 -5.59 -29.50 -5.75
N ALA A 71 -5.07 -30.32 -4.85
CA ALA A 71 -3.76 -30.96 -5.00
C ALA A 71 -3.83 -32.30 -5.76
N GLN A 72 -5.02 -32.85 -6.02
CA GLN A 72 -5.20 -34.16 -6.64
C GLN A 72 -5.56 -34.12 -8.14
N ASP A 73 -5.90 -32.95 -8.69
CA ASP A 73 -6.27 -32.80 -10.11
C ASP A 73 -5.05 -32.67 -11.06
N THR A 74 -3.82 -32.59 -10.54
CA THR A 74 -2.61 -32.38 -11.37
C THR A 74 -1.87 -33.65 -11.79
N ASP A 75 -2.30 -34.85 -11.36
CA ASP A 75 -1.48 -36.07 -11.51
C ASP A 75 -2.09 -37.17 -12.43
N SER A 76 -3.18 -36.88 -13.17
CA SER A 76 -3.92 -37.91 -13.94
C SER A 76 -3.92 -37.74 -15.47
N ARG A 77 -2.95 -37.06 -16.07
CA ARG A 77 -2.76 -37.04 -17.53
C ARG A 77 -1.30 -37.17 -17.92
N ASP A 78 -0.79 -38.40 -17.93
CA ASP A 78 0.21 -38.88 -18.90
C ASP A 78 0.41 -40.39 -18.74
N LEU A 79 -0.41 -41.16 -19.43
CA LEU A 79 -0.16 -42.57 -19.72
C LEU A 79 -0.49 -42.79 -21.19
N LEU A 80 0.52 -42.94 -22.05
CA LEU A 80 0.52 -43.76 -23.27
C LEU A 80 1.92 -43.76 -23.93
N ALA A 81 2.81 -44.65 -23.48
CA ALA A 81 3.79 -45.38 -24.31
C ALA A 81 4.55 -46.43 -23.47
N SER A 82 4.57 -47.68 -23.95
CA SER A 82 5.27 -48.88 -23.42
C SER A 82 6.20 -49.44 -24.53
N PRO A 83 6.96 -50.56 -24.40
CA PRO A 83 7.85 -51.06 -23.32
C PRO A 83 9.25 -51.65 -23.79
N ASP A 84 10.19 -51.79 -22.84
CA ASP A 84 11.26 -52.84 -22.64
C ASP A 84 12.52 -52.99 -23.55
N PRO A 85 13.60 -53.75 -23.18
CA PRO A 85 14.17 -54.15 -21.85
C PRO A 85 15.74 -54.15 -21.73
N GLY A 86 16.28 -54.23 -20.50
CA GLY A 86 17.52 -54.99 -20.20
C GLY A 86 18.71 -54.31 -19.47
N PRO A 87 19.56 -55.04 -18.71
CA PRO A 87 19.94 -54.66 -17.33
C PRO A 87 21.46 -54.52 -17.05
N SER A 88 21.84 -53.89 -15.93
CA SER A 88 23.10 -54.16 -15.18
C SER A 88 23.18 -53.49 -13.79
N SER A 89 22.86 -54.28 -12.75
CA SER A 89 23.60 -54.50 -11.48
C SER A 89 24.46 -53.36 -10.86
N ARG A 90 24.10 -52.86 -9.66
CA ARG A 90 24.61 -53.32 -8.33
C ARG A 90 24.26 -52.35 -7.18
N ARG A 91 23.76 -52.97 -6.10
CA ARG A 91 23.74 -52.63 -4.66
C ARG A 91 24.58 -51.40 -4.22
N ASN A 92 24.03 -50.56 -3.34
CA ASN A 92 24.18 -50.78 -1.89
C ASN A 92 23.22 -49.93 -1.04
N SER A 93 22.75 -50.54 0.03
CA SER A 93 22.01 -49.92 1.12
C SER A 93 22.92 -49.00 1.93
N GLN A 94 22.47 -47.80 2.29
CA GLN A 94 22.80 -47.16 3.57
C GLN A 94 21.92 -45.93 3.83
N GLN A 95 21.30 -45.94 5.01
CA GLN A 95 20.67 -44.80 5.67
C GLN A 95 21.69 -43.68 5.85
N PHE A 96 21.29 -42.43 5.57
CA PHE A 96 21.99 -41.26 6.07
C PHE A 96 21.02 -40.24 6.66
N HIS A 97 21.15 -40.07 7.98
CA HIS A 97 20.83 -38.86 8.72
C HIS A 97 21.65 -37.68 8.16
N LEU A 98 21.04 -36.50 7.98
CA LEU A 98 21.78 -35.25 7.82
C LEU A 98 21.19 -34.14 8.71
N GLN A 99 22.03 -33.69 9.64
CA GLN A 99 21.91 -32.49 10.46
C GLN A 99 22.31 -31.23 9.67
N SER A 100 21.69 -30.12 10.07
CA SER A 100 22.09 -28.70 10.00
C SER A 100 23.46 -28.33 9.38
N SER A 101 23.46 -27.33 8.49
CA SER A 101 24.50 -26.28 8.41
C SER A 101 24.04 -25.08 7.54
N PHE A 102 23.89 -23.90 8.14
CA PHE A 102 23.94 -22.61 7.43
C PHE A 102 24.88 -21.66 8.19
N ARG A 103 25.91 -21.17 7.49
CA ARG A 103 26.89 -20.16 7.92
C ARG A 103 26.51 -18.77 7.38
N PRO A 104 26.73 -17.67 8.12
CA PRO A 104 26.74 -16.30 7.60
C PRO A 104 28.17 -15.83 7.22
N PRO A 105 28.34 -14.88 6.28
CA PRO A 105 29.68 -14.40 5.88
C PRO A 105 30.19 -13.22 6.73
N HIS A 106 31.42 -13.43 7.19
CA HIS A 106 32.57 -12.57 7.52
C HIS A 106 32.49 -11.03 7.63
N SER A 107 33.07 -10.58 8.75
CA SER A 107 33.49 -9.25 9.15
C SER A 107 34.88 -8.87 8.62
N LEU A 108 35.07 -7.61 8.20
CA LEU A 108 36.38 -6.96 8.13
C LEU A 108 36.46 -5.90 9.24
N GLY A 109 37.45 -6.07 10.11
CA GLY A 109 37.67 -5.25 11.28
C GLY A 109 38.48 -3.99 10.96
N VAL A 110 38.13 -2.89 11.63
CA VAL A 110 39.02 -1.76 11.85
C VAL A 110 39.10 -1.55 13.35
N SER A 111 40.28 -1.83 13.89
CA SER A 111 40.70 -1.55 15.26
C SER A 111 40.98 -0.06 15.39
N CYS A 112 40.40 0.62 16.38
CA CYS A 112 40.77 1.99 16.70
C CYS A 112 41.33 2.02 18.13
N GLN A 113 42.63 2.28 18.21
CA GLN A 113 43.38 2.35 19.45
C GLN A 113 43.06 3.63 20.21
N TYR A 114 42.96 3.46 21.52
CA TYR A 114 42.81 4.46 22.55
C TYR A 114 44.06 5.34 22.62
N THR A 115 43.93 6.65 22.43
CA THR A 115 44.92 7.63 22.91
C THR A 115 44.22 8.68 23.76
N SER A 116 44.75 8.83 24.97
CA SER A 116 44.31 9.75 26.01
C SER A 116 44.72 11.19 25.66
N ILE A 117 43.81 12.16 25.74
CA ILE A 117 44.16 13.58 25.78
C ILE A 117 43.34 14.25 26.89
N GLU A 118 44.08 14.79 27.86
CA GLU A 118 43.65 15.62 29.00
C GLU A 118 43.49 17.12 28.56
N PRO A 119 42.90 17.99 29.41
CA PRO A 119 42.02 19.07 28.97
C PRO A 119 42.71 20.42 28.72
N THR A 120 42.20 21.23 27.79
CA THR A 120 42.50 22.67 27.71
C THR A 120 41.34 23.50 27.15
N ASP A 121 41.30 24.76 27.61
CA ASP A 121 40.23 25.77 27.66
C ASP A 121 39.27 25.95 26.46
N PRO A 122 38.01 26.37 26.72
CA PRO A 122 37.05 26.77 25.71
C PRO A 122 37.29 28.25 25.37
N LEU A 123 37.67 28.57 24.13
CA LEU A 123 37.38 29.83 23.40
C LEU A 123 38.31 29.96 22.17
N ARG A 124 38.21 29.03 21.21
CA ARG A 124 38.64 29.27 19.81
C ARG A 124 38.00 28.24 18.86
N PRO A 125 37.32 28.64 17.78
CA PRO A 125 36.84 27.68 16.78
C PRO A 125 37.99 27.27 15.85
N PRO A 126 38.25 25.97 15.62
CA PRO A 126 39.19 25.54 14.58
C PRO A 126 38.50 25.59 13.21
N ALA A 127 39.15 26.29 12.30
CA ALA A 127 38.76 26.46 10.92
C ALA A 127 39.16 25.22 10.10
N HIS A 128 38.28 24.23 9.98
CA HIS A 128 38.33 23.26 8.88
C HIS A 128 36.91 22.84 8.51
N ALA A 129 36.37 23.56 7.52
CA ALA A 129 35.20 23.20 6.74
C ALA A 129 35.49 21.97 5.85
N SER A 130 34.42 21.42 5.26
CA SER A 130 34.29 20.23 4.39
C SER A 130 33.94 18.98 5.21
N PHE A 131 32.71 18.45 5.28
CA PHE A 131 31.64 18.37 4.31
C PHE A 131 30.28 18.38 5.05
N LEU A 132 29.43 19.36 4.78
CA LEU A 132 27.99 19.25 5.04
C LEU A 132 27.35 18.79 3.71
N PRO A 133 26.50 17.75 3.70
CA PRO A 133 25.76 17.39 2.50
C PRO A 133 24.81 18.55 2.17
N THR A 134 24.98 19.14 0.99
CA THR A 134 24.06 20.11 0.42
C THR A 134 22.71 19.42 0.20
N TYR A 135 21.62 20.18 0.33
CA TYR A 135 20.22 19.78 0.10
C TYR A 135 19.91 19.21 -1.30
N SER A 136 20.94 18.97 -2.12
CA SER A 136 20.86 18.43 -3.48
C SER A 136 21.10 16.91 -3.58
N ASP A 137 21.43 16.23 -2.47
CA ASP A 137 21.72 14.77 -2.46
C ASP A 137 20.51 13.89 -2.07
N MET A 138 19.29 14.43 -1.99
CA MET A 138 18.07 13.61 -1.97
C MET A 138 17.53 13.47 -3.38
N GLU A 139 18.21 12.67 -4.20
CA GLU A 139 17.62 12.11 -5.41
C GLU A 139 16.32 11.36 -5.04
N PRO A 140 15.22 11.49 -5.80
CA PRO A 140 14.00 10.75 -5.51
C PRO A 140 14.33 9.27 -5.69
N SER A 141 14.30 8.51 -4.59
CA SER A 141 14.44 7.06 -4.61
C SER A 141 13.56 6.49 -5.72
N HIS A 142 14.22 5.92 -6.73
CA HIS A 142 13.59 5.25 -7.84
C HIS A 142 12.59 4.23 -7.29
N ARG A 143 11.29 4.47 -7.55
CA ARG A 143 10.15 3.54 -7.48
C ARG A 143 10.48 2.18 -6.88
N SER A 144 10.62 2.11 -5.55
CA SER A 144 10.52 0.83 -4.87
C SER A 144 9.04 0.41 -5.00
N PRO A 145 8.70 -0.76 -5.56
CA PRO A 145 7.32 -1.23 -5.54
C PRO A 145 6.86 -1.22 -4.08
N SER A 146 5.70 -0.61 -3.84
CA SER A 146 5.10 -0.51 -2.51
C SER A 146 4.99 -1.92 -1.91
N SER A 147 5.28 -2.07 -0.61
CA SER A 147 5.22 -3.37 0.09
C SER A 147 3.87 -4.08 -0.02
N LEU A 148 2.83 -3.35 -0.42
CA LEU A 148 1.51 -3.90 -0.74
C LEU A 148 1.51 -4.70 -2.04
N ARG A 149 2.23 -4.26 -3.08
CA ARG A 149 2.37 -5.00 -4.33
C ARG A 149 3.01 -6.37 -4.10
N GLU A 150 4.10 -6.41 -3.33
CA GLU A 150 4.76 -7.66 -2.96
C GLU A 150 3.88 -8.54 -2.06
N PHE A 151 3.17 -7.93 -1.10
CA PHE A 151 2.23 -8.63 -0.22
C PHE A 151 1.10 -9.31 -1.01
N PHE A 152 0.54 -8.65 -2.02
CA PHE A 152 -0.54 -9.21 -2.84
C PHE A 152 -0.04 -10.11 -3.98
N ALA A 153 1.15 -9.86 -4.55
CA ALA A 153 1.80 -10.79 -5.45
C ALA A 153 2.03 -12.17 -4.79
N SER A 154 2.40 -12.17 -3.51
CA SER A 154 2.51 -13.39 -2.70
C SER A 154 1.17 -14.10 -2.43
N ILE A 155 0.04 -13.38 -2.51
CA ILE A 155 -1.30 -13.96 -2.31
C ILE A 155 -1.83 -14.55 -3.63
N CYS A 156 -1.53 -13.91 -4.76
CA CYS A 156 -2.02 -14.32 -6.07
C CYS A 156 -1.30 -15.57 -6.62
N GLY A 157 -0.07 -15.86 -6.16
CA GLY A 157 0.70 -17.03 -6.58
C GLY A 157 1.11 -16.94 -8.06
N GLU A 158 2.41 -17.06 -8.33
CA GLU A 158 2.85 -17.35 -9.70
C GLU A 158 2.36 -18.75 -10.09
N VAL A 159 1.18 -18.80 -10.71
CA VAL A 159 0.81 -19.96 -11.52
C VAL A 159 1.61 -19.82 -12.81
N MET A 160 2.48 -20.80 -13.03
CA MET A 160 3.40 -20.89 -14.15
C MET A 160 2.69 -20.59 -15.48
N GLY A 161 3.14 -19.54 -16.17
CA GLY A 161 3.26 -19.55 -17.64
C GLY A 161 2.06 -19.15 -18.50
N GLU A 162 0.93 -18.70 -17.96
CA GLU A 162 -0.15 -18.09 -18.77
C GLU A 162 -0.71 -16.85 -18.03
N PRO A 163 -0.91 -15.70 -18.69
CA PRO A 163 -1.51 -14.54 -18.06
C PRO A 163 -2.93 -14.91 -17.63
N VAL A 164 -3.18 -14.90 -16.32
CA VAL A 164 -4.50 -15.22 -15.77
C VAL A 164 -5.49 -14.15 -16.26
N GLU A 165 -6.34 -14.45 -17.24
CA GLU A 165 -7.40 -13.57 -17.78
C GLU A 165 -8.33 -12.99 -16.68
N ALA A 166 -8.37 -13.59 -15.49
CA ALA A 166 -9.10 -13.05 -14.33
C ALA A 166 -8.51 -11.72 -13.80
N LEU A 167 -7.31 -11.34 -14.24
CA LEU A 167 -6.73 -10.01 -14.02
C LEU A 167 -7.16 -9.00 -15.09
N ASP A 168 -7.79 -9.35 -16.20
CA ASP A 168 -8.12 -8.32 -17.21
C ASP A 168 -9.39 -7.51 -16.88
N LEU A 169 -10.23 -7.97 -15.95
CA LEU A 169 -11.45 -7.25 -15.54
C LEU A 169 -11.18 -5.86 -14.94
N TYR A 170 -10.02 -5.62 -14.30
CA TYR A 170 -9.69 -4.29 -13.76
C TYR A 170 -9.25 -3.30 -14.84
N ARG A 171 -8.81 -3.84 -15.99
CA ARG A 171 -8.55 -3.07 -17.21
C ARG A 171 -9.81 -2.87 -18.06
N GLN A 172 -10.98 -3.22 -17.53
CA GLN A 172 -12.23 -3.01 -18.23
C GLN A 172 -12.97 -1.82 -17.62
N ASP A 173 -13.55 -1.04 -18.51
CA ASP A 173 -14.51 -0.01 -18.20
C ASP A 173 -15.95 -0.58 -18.28
N PRO A 174 -16.98 0.13 -17.80
CA PRO A 174 -18.37 -0.33 -17.86
C PRO A 174 -18.83 -0.73 -19.27
N VAL A 175 -18.32 -0.09 -20.31
CA VAL A 175 -18.68 -0.38 -21.71
C VAL A 175 -17.99 -1.68 -22.16
N ALA A 176 -16.72 -1.86 -21.83
CA ALA A 176 -15.95 -3.08 -22.11
C ALA A 176 -16.51 -4.29 -21.35
N CYS A 177 -17.02 -4.10 -20.13
CA CYS A 177 -17.74 -5.13 -19.39
C CYS A 177 -19.13 -5.45 -19.96
N GLY A 178 -19.59 -4.71 -20.99
CA GLY A 178 -20.91 -4.88 -21.59
C GLY A 178 -22.06 -4.43 -20.69
N TYR A 179 -21.81 -3.54 -19.73
CA TYR A 179 -22.86 -3.02 -18.85
C TYR A 179 -23.75 -2.01 -19.56
N MET A 180 -23.20 -1.28 -20.54
CA MET A 180 -23.89 -0.28 -21.34
C MET A 180 -23.21 -0.11 -22.70
N SER A 181 -23.90 0.51 -23.65
CA SER A 181 -23.34 0.93 -24.93
C SER A 181 -22.42 2.16 -24.77
N GLU A 182 -21.57 2.39 -25.77
CA GLU A 182 -20.69 3.57 -25.77
C GLU A 182 -21.50 4.86 -25.92
N GLU A 183 -22.60 4.83 -26.67
CA GLU A 183 -23.50 5.96 -26.83
C GLU A 183 -24.17 6.36 -25.51
N GLU A 184 -24.68 5.39 -24.75
CA GLU A 184 -25.24 5.64 -23.41
C GLU A 184 -24.18 6.20 -22.46
N ALA A 185 -22.96 5.64 -22.49
CA ALA A 185 -21.89 6.12 -21.64
C ALA A 185 -21.47 7.56 -21.99
N ARG A 186 -21.44 7.92 -23.27
CA ARG A 186 -21.15 9.28 -23.73
C ARG A 186 -22.23 10.26 -23.26
N GLN A 187 -23.50 9.89 -23.36
CA GLN A 187 -24.61 10.72 -22.85
C GLN A 187 -24.51 10.93 -21.33
N LEU A 188 -24.27 9.86 -20.56
CA LEU A 188 -24.09 9.96 -19.11
C LEU A 188 -22.89 10.84 -18.73
N PHE A 189 -21.82 10.78 -19.52
CA PHE A 189 -20.63 11.60 -19.30
C PHE A 189 -20.88 13.09 -19.58
N GLU A 190 -21.67 13.41 -20.61
CA GLU A 190 -22.12 14.78 -20.90
C GLU A 190 -23.03 15.30 -19.78
N ASP A 191 -24.02 14.50 -19.38
CA ASP A 191 -24.92 14.79 -18.27
C ASP A 191 -24.18 15.09 -16.96
N PHE A 192 -23.08 14.36 -16.71
CA PHE A 192 -22.20 14.62 -15.57
C PHE A 192 -21.59 16.03 -15.65
N HIS A 193 -20.98 16.41 -16.77
CA HIS A 193 -20.34 17.73 -16.90
C HIS A 193 -21.34 18.89 -16.89
N GLU A 194 -22.56 18.67 -17.39
CA GLU A 194 -23.59 19.70 -17.41
C GLU A 194 -24.24 19.92 -16.04
N ARG A 195 -24.57 18.84 -15.31
CA ARG A 195 -25.44 18.92 -14.12
C ARG A 195 -24.71 18.67 -12.80
N ILE A 196 -23.64 17.88 -12.81
CA ILE A 196 -23.04 17.31 -11.58
C ILE A 196 -21.66 17.89 -11.31
N GLY A 197 -20.77 17.86 -12.31
CA GLY A 197 -19.39 18.34 -12.26
C GLY A 197 -19.21 19.79 -11.79
N PRO A 198 -20.09 20.75 -12.13
CA PRO A 198 -19.96 22.13 -11.69
C PRO A 198 -20.03 22.30 -10.16
N ALA A 199 -20.63 21.36 -9.41
CA ALA A 199 -20.72 21.46 -7.96
C ALA A 199 -19.39 21.19 -7.24
N ILE A 200 -18.51 20.38 -7.84
CA ILE A 200 -17.20 20.03 -7.28
C ILE A 200 -16.06 20.83 -7.90
N GLU A 201 -16.27 21.39 -9.10
CA GLU A 201 -15.27 22.15 -9.88
C GLU A 201 -13.91 21.43 -10.03
N LEU A 202 -13.91 20.09 -9.99
CA LEU A 202 -12.72 19.25 -9.99
C LEU A 202 -12.22 18.91 -11.41
N LEU A 203 -13.15 18.70 -12.33
CA LEU A 203 -12.85 18.26 -13.69
C LEU A 203 -13.09 19.40 -14.68
N ASP A 204 -12.13 19.63 -15.57
CA ASP A 204 -12.24 20.59 -16.68
C ASP A 204 -12.94 19.91 -17.87
N PRO A 205 -14.13 20.36 -18.32
CA PRO A 205 -14.86 19.76 -19.43
C PRO A 205 -14.11 19.77 -20.76
N LEU A 206 -13.20 20.73 -20.96
CA LEU A 206 -12.42 20.83 -22.20
C LEU A 206 -11.17 19.95 -22.20
N LEU A 207 -10.75 19.47 -21.03
CA LEU A 207 -9.64 18.52 -20.89
C LEU A 207 -10.15 17.09 -20.70
N HIS A 208 -11.09 16.91 -19.77
CA HIS A 208 -11.64 15.63 -19.37
C HIS A 208 -12.84 15.28 -20.25
N THR A 209 -12.58 15.15 -21.55
CA THR A 209 -13.57 14.62 -22.49
C THR A 209 -13.78 13.12 -22.26
N HIS A 210 -14.91 12.59 -22.71
CA HIS A 210 -15.25 11.17 -22.60
C HIS A 210 -14.09 10.27 -23.06
N ASP A 211 -13.63 10.46 -24.29
CA ASP A 211 -12.60 9.62 -24.90
C ASP A 211 -11.24 9.81 -24.22
N TRP A 212 -10.93 11.03 -23.77
CA TRP A 212 -9.68 11.31 -23.06
C TRP A 212 -9.66 10.57 -21.72
N VAL A 213 -10.71 10.69 -20.91
CA VAL A 213 -10.76 10.04 -19.59
C VAL A 213 -10.77 8.53 -19.73
N ARG A 214 -11.56 7.98 -20.66
CA ARG A 214 -11.65 6.53 -20.90
C ARG A 214 -10.30 5.92 -21.27
N ASN A 215 -9.52 6.60 -22.11
CA ASN A 215 -8.17 6.16 -22.49
C ASN A 215 -7.12 6.39 -21.39
N ARG A 216 -7.31 7.41 -20.56
CA ARG A 216 -6.31 7.83 -19.57
C ARG A 216 -6.42 7.08 -18.25
N SER A 217 -7.63 6.91 -17.73
CA SER A 217 -7.89 6.27 -16.45
C SER A 217 -9.29 5.68 -16.41
N GLN A 218 -9.34 4.35 -16.42
CA GLN A 218 -10.60 3.62 -16.32
C GLN A 218 -11.23 3.76 -14.94
N PHE A 219 -10.43 3.89 -13.89
CA PHE A 219 -10.96 4.12 -12.55
C PHE A 219 -11.73 5.46 -12.48
N LEU A 220 -11.15 6.53 -13.04
CA LEU A 220 -11.83 7.82 -13.12
C LEU A 220 -13.08 7.73 -14.00
N TYR A 221 -12.96 7.09 -15.17
CA TYR A 221 -14.07 6.91 -16.09
C TYR A 221 -15.26 6.16 -15.45
N THR A 222 -15.03 4.98 -14.88
CA THR A 222 -16.05 4.19 -14.18
C THR A 222 -16.72 5.00 -13.06
N THR A 223 -15.92 5.77 -12.30
CA THR A 223 -16.44 6.59 -11.21
C THR A 223 -17.37 7.69 -11.72
N ILE A 224 -16.99 8.38 -12.79
CA ILE A 224 -17.83 9.41 -13.42
C ILE A 224 -19.16 8.81 -13.89
N ILE A 225 -19.11 7.68 -14.58
CA ILE A 225 -20.31 6.99 -15.08
C ILE A 225 -21.21 6.53 -13.93
N ALA A 226 -20.64 5.97 -12.86
CA ALA A 226 -21.41 5.56 -11.69
C ALA A 226 -22.11 6.76 -11.01
N VAL A 227 -21.42 7.90 -10.91
CA VAL A 227 -22.01 9.13 -10.38
C VAL A 227 -23.10 9.67 -11.30
N ALA A 228 -22.88 9.69 -12.63
CA ALA A 228 -23.89 10.11 -13.60
C ALA A 228 -25.16 9.26 -13.53
N LEU A 229 -25.00 7.93 -13.47
CA LEU A 229 -26.11 6.99 -13.30
C LEU A 229 -26.89 7.27 -12.02
N LYS A 230 -26.21 7.53 -10.91
CA LYS A 230 -26.85 7.83 -9.61
C LYS A 230 -27.77 9.05 -9.66
N PHE A 231 -27.44 10.06 -10.44
CA PHE A 231 -28.22 11.31 -10.58
C PHE A 231 -29.05 11.38 -11.87
N SER A 232 -29.22 10.26 -12.55
CA SER A 232 -30.14 10.13 -13.67
C SER A 232 -31.60 10.16 -13.18
N HIS A 233 -32.54 10.53 -14.05
CA HIS A 233 -33.96 10.68 -13.68
C HIS A 233 -34.58 9.37 -13.20
N ASP A 234 -34.20 8.26 -13.83
CA ASP A 234 -34.61 6.90 -13.46
C ASP A 234 -33.35 6.01 -13.37
N PRO A 235 -32.68 5.96 -12.20
CA PRO A 235 -31.43 5.23 -12.07
C PRO A 235 -31.69 3.72 -12.05
N ASP A 236 -31.11 2.98 -12.99
CA ASP A 236 -31.05 1.52 -12.91
C ASP A 236 -30.16 1.12 -11.72
N ILE A 237 -30.80 0.72 -10.62
CA ILE A 237 -30.15 0.36 -9.36
C ILE A 237 -29.20 -0.83 -9.54
N VAL A 238 -29.53 -1.78 -10.43
CA VAL A 238 -28.70 -2.96 -10.69
C VAL A 238 -27.44 -2.55 -11.44
N LEU A 239 -27.60 -1.72 -12.47
CA LEU A 239 -26.48 -1.18 -13.25
C LEU A 239 -25.58 -0.30 -12.39
N LEU A 240 -26.16 0.57 -11.55
CA LEU A 240 -25.45 1.40 -10.59
C LEU A 240 -24.62 0.53 -9.64
N GLY A 241 -25.21 -0.52 -9.06
CA GLY A 241 -24.51 -1.44 -8.17
C GLY A 241 -23.33 -2.14 -8.85
N ARG A 242 -23.46 -2.53 -10.13
CA ARG A 242 -22.37 -3.11 -10.93
C ARG A 242 -21.24 -2.11 -11.16
N CYS A 243 -21.56 -0.87 -11.56
CA CYS A 243 -20.56 0.17 -11.80
C CYS A 243 -19.84 0.57 -10.51
N GLN A 244 -20.56 0.66 -9.38
CA GLN A 244 -19.96 0.92 -8.06
C GLN A 244 -19.04 -0.21 -7.62
N ALA A 245 -19.44 -1.48 -7.82
CA ALA A 245 -18.60 -2.62 -7.51
C ALA A 245 -17.31 -2.63 -8.36
N LEU A 246 -17.42 -2.30 -9.65
CA LEU A 246 -16.27 -2.16 -10.55
C LEU A 246 -15.32 -1.04 -10.08
N ALA A 247 -15.86 0.12 -9.73
CA ALA A 247 -15.06 1.23 -9.19
C ALA A 247 -14.35 0.85 -7.88
N GLN A 248 -15.02 0.10 -6.99
CA GLN A 248 -14.41 -0.40 -5.75
C GLN A 248 -13.28 -1.41 -6.01
N ASP A 249 -13.42 -2.29 -7.00
CA ASP A 249 -12.33 -3.22 -7.39
C ASP A 249 -11.13 -2.45 -7.97
N GLN A 250 -11.39 -1.49 -8.88
CA GLN A 250 -10.38 -0.62 -9.47
C GLN A 250 -9.65 0.23 -8.41
N LEU A 251 -10.38 0.72 -7.40
CA LEU A 251 -9.81 1.42 -6.26
C LEU A 251 -8.80 0.55 -5.51
N LEU A 252 -9.19 -0.66 -5.10
CA LEU A 252 -8.31 -1.57 -4.35
C LEU A 252 -7.02 -1.86 -5.12
N ARG A 253 -7.15 -2.14 -6.42
CA ARG A 253 -6.02 -2.49 -7.29
C ARG A 253 -5.08 -1.32 -7.58
N THR A 254 -5.59 -0.09 -7.61
CA THR A 254 -4.74 1.12 -7.70
C THR A 254 -3.62 1.10 -6.66
N PHE A 255 -3.88 0.57 -5.44
CA PHE A 255 -2.87 0.45 -4.38
C PHE A 255 -2.06 -0.83 -4.44
N VAL A 256 -2.67 -1.92 -4.88
CA VAL A 256 -1.97 -3.20 -5.08
C VAL A 256 -0.88 -3.03 -6.14
N ASP A 257 -1.20 -2.41 -7.27
CA ASP A 257 -0.28 -2.29 -8.39
C ASP A 257 0.64 -1.06 -8.28
N GLY A 258 0.33 -0.16 -7.34
CA GLY A 258 1.03 1.12 -7.19
C GLY A 258 0.79 2.07 -8.36
N LEU A 259 -0.35 1.94 -9.06
CA LEU A 259 -0.74 2.75 -10.21
C LEU A 259 -1.41 4.05 -9.77
N SER A 260 -0.74 4.79 -8.88
CA SER A 260 -1.24 6.07 -8.39
C SER A 260 -1.07 7.16 -9.47
N SER A 261 -2.18 7.76 -9.87
CA SER A 261 -2.23 8.83 -10.88
C SER A 261 -3.08 10.00 -10.38
N VAL A 262 -3.03 11.13 -11.08
CA VAL A 262 -3.86 12.30 -10.73
C VAL A 262 -5.33 11.97 -10.91
N GLU A 263 -5.62 11.21 -11.94
CA GLU A 263 -6.95 10.70 -12.26
C GLU A 263 -7.44 9.75 -11.15
N SER A 264 -6.56 8.95 -10.53
CA SER A 264 -6.89 8.13 -9.36
C SER A 264 -7.26 9.00 -8.13
N ALA A 265 -6.53 10.10 -7.90
CA ALA A 265 -6.86 11.03 -6.82
C ALA A 265 -8.19 11.75 -7.09
N GLN A 266 -8.45 12.14 -8.34
CA GLN A 266 -9.71 12.74 -8.76
C GLN A 266 -10.89 11.78 -8.59
N ALA A 267 -10.72 10.50 -8.95
CA ALA A 267 -11.74 9.47 -8.78
C ALA A 267 -12.09 9.27 -7.30
N LEU A 268 -11.07 9.22 -6.43
CA LEU A 268 -11.26 9.17 -4.98
C LEU A 268 -12.05 10.37 -4.44
N LEU A 269 -11.73 11.58 -4.90
CA LEU A 269 -12.47 12.78 -4.53
C LEU A 269 -13.93 12.72 -4.97
N LEU A 270 -14.22 12.22 -6.17
CA LEU A 270 -15.60 12.01 -6.62
C LEU A 270 -16.35 11.00 -5.74
N LEU A 271 -15.71 9.89 -5.38
CA LEU A 271 -16.29 8.91 -4.46
C LEU A 271 -16.58 9.50 -3.08
N THR A 272 -15.76 10.46 -2.61
CA THR A 272 -16.00 11.11 -1.32
C THR A 272 -17.15 12.11 -1.34
N GLU A 273 -17.29 12.88 -2.43
CA GLU A 273 -18.34 13.90 -2.53
C GLU A 273 -19.72 13.27 -2.77
N TYR A 274 -19.80 12.20 -3.56
CA TYR A 274 -21.07 11.58 -3.97
C TYR A 274 -21.36 10.25 -3.26
N LYS A 275 -20.77 10.03 -2.07
CA LYS A 275 -21.00 8.83 -1.25
C LYS A 275 -22.45 8.69 -0.77
N GLU A 276 -22.80 7.48 -0.31
CA GLU A 276 -24.04 7.27 0.44
C GLU A 276 -23.93 7.86 1.86
N PRO A 277 -25.02 8.38 2.44
CA PRO A 277 -24.99 9.00 3.77
C PRO A 277 -24.59 8.03 4.89
N GLU A 278 -24.81 6.73 4.70
CA GLU A 278 -24.40 5.68 5.63
C GLU A 278 -22.89 5.39 5.56
N ASP A 279 -22.21 5.84 4.50
CA ASP A 279 -20.81 5.53 4.27
C ASP A 279 -19.87 6.43 5.10
N LYS A 280 -19.20 5.78 6.04
CA LYS A 280 -18.20 6.38 6.92
C LYS A 280 -16.80 6.33 6.31
N SER A 281 -16.60 5.71 5.15
CA SER A 281 -15.28 5.50 4.54
C SER A 281 -14.61 6.78 4.04
N MET A 282 -15.33 7.91 3.97
CA MET A 282 -14.85 9.19 3.44
C MET A 282 -13.47 9.60 3.95
N TYR A 283 -13.23 9.57 5.26
CA TYR A 283 -11.94 10.01 5.83
C TYR A 283 -10.77 9.14 5.36
N LEU A 284 -11.01 7.84 5.11
CA LEU A 284 -10.01 6.94 4.55
C LEU A 284 -9.73 7.29 3.09
N LEU A 285 -10.77 7.50 2.30
CA LEU A 285 -10.65 7.83 0.88
C LEU A 285 -9.98 9.19 0.67
N VAL A 286 -10.33 10.21 1.46
CA VAL A 286 -9.65 11.51 1.45
C VAL A 286 -8.18 11.36 1.84
N GLY A 287 -7.87 10.68 2.95
CA GLY A 287 -6.48 10.47 3.37
C GLY A 287 -5.63 9.73 2.34
N LEU A 288 -6.25 8.82 1.59
CA LEU A 288 -5.63 8.08 0.50
C LEU A 288 -5.37 8.96 -0.72
N ALA A 289 -6.35 9.78 -1.10
CA ALA A 289 -6.22 10.75 -2.18
C ALA A 289 -5.13 11.80 -1.88
N CYS A 290 -5.08 12.30 -0.64
CA CYS A 290 -4.04 13.20 -0.16
C CYS A 290 -2.65 12.57 -0.25
N ARG A 291 -2.52 11.27 0.08
CA ARG A 291 -1.27 10.54 -0.08
C ARG A 291 -0.83 10.49 -1.55
N ILE A 292 -1.74 10.13 -2.46
CA ILE A 292 -1.46 10.13 -3.90
C ILE A 292 -1.02 11.54 -4.36
N GLY A 293 -1.72 12.59 -3.94
CA GLY A 293 -1.37 13.97 -4.31
C GLY A 293 0.02 14.39 -3.85
N MET A 294 0.42 13.99 -2.64
CA MET A 294 1.77 14.21 -2.11
C MET A 294 2.83 13.42 -2.88
N ASP A 295 2.57 12.14 -3.14
CA ASP A 295 3.52 11.25 -3.83
C ASP A 295 3.76 11.69 -5.29
N LEU A 296 2.75 12.29 -5.93
CA LEU A 296 2.85 12.88 -7.26
C LEU A 296 3.42 14.30 -7.26
N GLY A 297 3.62 14.91 -6.10
CA GLY A 297 4.14 16.28 -5.97
C GLY A 297 3.20 17.34 -6.55
N LEU A 298 1.87 17.14 -6.48
CA LEU A 298 0.89 18.05 -7.10
C LEU A 298 0.90 19.48 -6.55
N GLY A 299 1.48 19.69 -5.37
CA GLY A 299 1.66 21.03 -4.79
C GLY A 299 2.73 21.87 -5.49
N ASN A 300 3.61 21.26 -6.30
CA ASN A 300 4.71 21.94 -6.99
C ASN A 300 4.49 21.90 -8.51
N THR A 301 3.38 22.46 -9.00
CA THR A 301 3.07 22.44 -10.42
C THR A 301 4.07 23.27 -11.23
N PRO A 302 4.65 22.73 -12.32
CA PRO A 302 5.56 23.48 -13.18
C PRO A 302 4.87 24.72 -13.76
N THR A 303 5.58 25.84 -13.82
CA THR A 303 5.10 27.07 -14.48
C THR A 303 5.28 27.04 -16.00
N SER A 304 6.06 26.08 -16.51
CA SER A 304 6.35 25.90 -17.94
C SER A 304 5.69 24.62 -18.45
N GLY A 305 5.16 24.64 -19.68
CA GLY A 305 4.53 23.49 -20.34
C GLY A 305 3.07 23.74 -20.73
N ASP A 306 2.31 22.65 -20.83
CA ASP A 306 0.87 22.71 -21.12
C ASP A 306 0.12 23.35 -19.93
N GLU A 307 -0.25 24.62 -20.10
CA GLU A 307 -0.95 25.38 -19.07
C GLU A 307 -2.25 24.70 -18.60
N ARG A 308 -2.97 24.02 -19.51
CA ARG A 308 -4.24 23.39 -19.15
C ARG A 308 -4.02 22.18 -18.23
N MET A 309 -2.99 21.39 -18.52
CA MET A 309 -2.59 20.28 -17.64
C MET A 309 -2.06 20.77 -16.29
N ASN A 310 -1.28 21.87 -16.28
CA ASN A 310 -0.80 22.47 -15.03
C ASN A 310 -1.95 22.99 -14.16
N ARG A 311 -2.99 23.57 -14.78
CA ARG A 311 -4.23 23.95 -14.08
C ARG A 311 -4.97 22.72 -13.54
N ASN A 312 -4.99 21.61 -14.27
CA ASN A 312 -5.56 20.35 -13.78
C ASN A 312 -4.89 19.87 -12.50
N TYR A 313 -3.55 19.80 -12.49
CA TYR A 313 -2.79 19.42 -11.30
C TYR A 313 -3.04 20.35 -10.12
N THR A 314 -3.02 21.67 -10.37
CA THR A 314 -3.24 22.70 -9.35
C THR A 314 -4.64 22.58 -8.76
N ARG A 315 -5.66 22.40 -9.61
CA ARG A 315 -7.06 22.23 -9.18
C ARG A 315 -7.24 20.97 -8.34
N THR A 316 -6.68 19.84 -8.76
CA THR A 316 -6.73 18.61 -7.98
C THR A 316 -6.04 18.78 -6.63
N TRP A 317 -4.89 19.46 -6.57
CA TRP A 317 -4.22 19.76 -5.31
C TRP A 317 -5.07 20.62 -4.37
N LEU A 318 -5.68 21.69 -4.89
CA LEU A 318 -6.56 22.56 -4.11
C LEU A 318 -7.80 21.82 -3.60
N ALA A 319 -8.41 20.96 -4.43
CA ALA A 319 -9.54 20.14 -4.02
C ALA A 319 -9.17 19.17 -2.90
N LEU A 320 -8.01 18.51 -3.00
CA LEU A 320 -7.47 17.66 -1.93
C LEU A 320 -7.25 18.44 -0.63
N PHE A 321 -6.64 19.63 -0.72
CA PHE A 321 -6.43 20.49 0.44
C PHE A 321 -7.76 20.87 1.12
N CYS A 322 -8.76 21.28 0.33
CA CYS A 322 -10.08 21.60 0.86
C CYS A 322 -10.78 20.39 1.49
N ALA A 323 -10.67 19.21 0.88
CA ALA A 323 -11.28 17.98 1.38
C ALA A 323 -10.66 17.50 2.71
N ASP A 324 -9.36 17.70 2.90
CA ASP A 324 -8.64 17.34 4.14
C ASP A 324 -9.04 18.21 5.35
N GLN A 325 -9.52 19.42 5.09
CA GLN A 325 -9.91 20.40 6.13
C GLN A 325 -11.39 20.31 6.54
N ARG A 326 -12.20 19.47 5.89
CA ARG A 326 -13.64 19.28 6.18
C ARG A 326 -13.86 18.34 7.36
#